data_AF-A0A7S2F116-F1
#
_entry.id   AF-A0A7S2F116-F1
#
_cell.length_a   1.000
_cell.length_b   1.000
_cell.length_c   1.000
_cell.angle_alpha   90.00
_cell.angle_beta   90.00
_cell.angle_gamma   90.00
#
_symmetry.space_group_name_H-M   'P 1'
#
loop_
_entity.id
_entity.type
_entity.pdbx_description
1 polymer ?
#
loop_
_entity_poly.entity_id
_entity_poly.type
_entity_poly.pdbx_seq_one_letter_code
_entity_poly.pdbx_strand_id
1 'polypeptide(L)'
;KLEQFLENDRKVLCFKCFWDDPTRYGARLYYTVQFYLADDSVEIHENLARNSGRDPFPVFFRRSKLRKNPHVNPAPGMIEPDPVVYKPEDFMVGGFFEVFGRQIYIYDCDDFTRDFYRQYMQLEQDKQEVRQPELEHTKLHP
;
A
#
# COMPACT_ATOMS: atom_id res chain seq x y z
N LYS A 1 23.92 -3.86 3.00
CA LYS A 1 23.02 -3.62 4.16
C LYS A 1 23.33 -2.29 4.84
N LEU A 2 24.54 -2.06 5.34
CA LEU A 2 24.88 -0.76 5.97
C LEU A 2 24.95 0.39 4.96
N GLU A 3 25.54 0.17 3.78
CA GLU A 3 25.62 1.19 2.73
C GLU A 3 24.23 1.68 2.29
N GLN A 4 23.33 0.75 1.94
CA GLN A 4 21.92 1.05 1.62
C GLN A 4 21.23 1.88 2.70
N PHE A 5 21.45 1.54 3.97
CA PHE A 5 20.88 2.30 5.10
C PHE A 5 21.44 3.73 5.14
N LEU A 6 22.74 3.91 4.97
CA LEU A 6 23.39 5.23 5.03
C LEU A 6 23.00 6.12 3.85
N GLU A 7 22.91 5.57 2.64
CA GLU A 7 22.57 6.30 1.42
C GLU A 7 21.10 6.72 1.36
N ASN A 8 20.23 5.93 2.00
CA ASN A 8 18.78 6.08 1.94
C ASN A 8 18.15 6.39 3.30
N ASP A 9 18.94 6.81 4.28
CA ASP A 9 18.43 7.22 5.59
C ASP A 9 17.34 8.27 5.42
N ARG A 10 16.19 8.04 6.06
CA ARG A 10 14.99 8.90 6.03
C ARG A 10 14.34 9.09 4.65
N LYS A 11 14.77 8.40 3.59
CA LYS A 11 14.08 8.40 2.31
C LYS A 11 12.92 7.40 2.34
N VAL A 12 11.70 7.92 2.25
CA VAL A 12 10.47 7.12 2.32
C VAL A 12 9.61 7.45 1.12
N LEU A 13 9.23 6.44 0.34
CA LEU A 13 8.25 6.60 -0.73
C LEU A 13 6.85 6.50 -0.13
N CYS A 14 5.99 7.45 -0.45
CA CYS A 14 4.65 7.58 0.11
C CYS A 14 3.59 7.52 -1.00
N PHE A 15 2.69 6.55 -0.89
CA PHE A 15 1.62 6.31 -1.85
C PHE A 15 0.26 6.42 -1.18
N LYS A 16 -0.69 7.03 -1.90
CA LYS A 16 -2.10 7.03 -1.51
C LYS A 16 -2.82 5.93 -2.27
N CYS A 17 -3.49 5.09 -1.50
CA CYS A 17 -4.09 3.88 -2.02
C CYS A 17 -5.53 3.72 -1.52
N PHE A 18 -6.28 2.85 -2.18
CA PHE A 18 -7.53 2.36 -1.64
C PHE A 18 -7.69 0.86 -1.89
N TRP A 19 -8.56 0.24 -1.10
CA TRP A 19 -9.04 -1.12 -1.32
C TRP A 19 -10.55 -1.10 -1.39
N ASP A 20 -11.09 -1.66 -2.46
CA ASP A 20 -12.51 -1.94 -2.56
C ASP A 20 -12.80 -3.30 -1.94
N ASP A 21 -13.44 -3.30 -0.78
CA ASP A 21 -13.88 -4.52 -0.11
C ASP A 21 -15.02 -5.16 -0.93
N PRO A 22 -14.83 -6.37 -1.50
CA PRO A 22 -15.82 -7.02 -2.35
C PRO A 22 -16.95 -7.70 -1.56
N THR A 23 -16.91 -7.66 -0.22
CA THR A 23 -17.95 -8.28 0.61
C THR A 23 -19.28 -7.51 0.53
N ARG A 24 -20.40 -8.17 0.88
CA ARG A 24 -21.76 -7.58 0.80
C ARG A 24 -21.91 -6.24 1.54
N TYR A 25 -21.20 -6.09 2.66
CA TYR A 25 -21.22 -4.88 3.49
C TYR A 25 -19.88 -4.13 3.41
N GLY A 26 -19.06 -4.47 2.42
CA GLY A 26 -17.79 -3.85 2.16
C GLY A 26 -17.96 -2.40 1.73
N ALA A 27 -16.95 -1.59 2.02
CA ALA A 27 -16.86 -0.22 1.55
C ALA A 27 -15.41 0.06 1.15
N ARG A 28 -15.21 1.07 0.29
CA ARG A 28 -13.87 1.52 -0.06
C ARG A 28 -13.12 2.02 1.19
N LEU A 29 -11.96 1.41 1.43
CA LEU A 29 -11.02 1.81 2.47
C LEU A 29 -9.83 2.53 1.86
N TYR A 30 -9.42 3.64 2.47
CA TYR A 30 -8.26 4.41 2.01
C TYR A 30 -7.05 4.08 2.88
N TYR A 31 -5.88 3.99 2.25
CA TYR A 31 -4.61 3.68 2.90
C TYR A 31 -3.52 4.68 2.51
N THR A 32 -2.58 4.88 3.41
CA THR A 32 -1.28 5.48 3.11
C THR A 32 -0.23 4.39 3.22
N VAL A 33 0.52 4.16 2.14
CA VAL A 33 1.58 3.15 2.08
C VAL A 33 2.92 3.86 2.11
N GLN A 34 3.79 3.44 3.02
CA GLN A 34 5.13 3.98 3.19
C GLN A 34 6.15 2.87 2.90
N PHE A 35 7.01 3.10 1.91
CA PHE A 35 8.13 2.21 1.57
C PHE A 35 9.44 2.85 2.00
N TYR A 36 10.17 2.20 2.90
CA TYR A 36 11.43 2.70 3.43
C TYR A 36 12.60 2.17 2.59
N LEU A 37 13.26 3.07 1.86
CA LEU A 37 14.38 2.71 0.97
C LEU A 37 15.63 2.21 1.71
N ALA A 38 15.75 2.56 3.00
CA ALA A 38 16.87 2.18 3.84
C ALA A 38 16.94 0.67 4.12
N ASP A 39 15.80 -0.02 4.17
CA ASP A 39 15.71 -1.43 4.59
C ASP A 39 14.69 -2.28 3.81
N ASP A 40 14.08 -1.73 2.76
CA ASP A 40 13.04 -2.37 1.93
C ASP A 40 11.81 -2.81 2.75
N SER A 41 11.50 -2.07 3.82
CA SER A 41 10.32 -2.34 4.64
C SER A 41 9.13 -1.50 4.18
N VAL A 42 7.94 -2.02 4.43
CA VAL A 42 6.65 -1.38 4.12
C VAL A 42 5.86 -1.21 5.40
N GLU A 43 5.24 -0.04 5.57
CA GLU A 43 4.23 0.22 6.58
C GLU A 43 2.96 0.74 5.91
N ILE A 44 1.79 0.27 6.36
CA ILE A 44 0.50 0.65 5.78
C ILE A 44 -0.40 1.19 6.87
N HIS A 45 -0.85 2.41 6.69
CA HIS A 45 -1.74 3.11 7.60
C HIS A 45 -3.16 3.20 7.02
N GLU A 46 -4.17 2.97 7.84
CA GLU A 46 -5.57 3.13 7.47
C GLU A 46 -6.01 4.58 7.64
N ASN A 47 -6.51 5.18 6.57
CA ASN A 47 -7.00 6.56 6.55
C ASN A 47 -8.51 6.54 6.81
N LEU A 48 -8.89 6.67 8.08
CA LEU A 48 -10.29 6.73 8.47
C LEU A 48 -10.88 8.13 8.27
N ALA A 49 -12.02 8.20 7.60
CA ALA A 49 -12.79 9.43 7.51
C ALA A 49 -13.43 9.78 8.87
N ARG A 50 -13.58 11.08 9.14
CA ARG A 50 -14.34 11.56 10.32
C ARG A 50 -15.76 10.97 10.28
N ASN A 51 -16.25 10.51 11.43
CA ASN A 51 -17.56 9.88 11.59
C ASN A 51 -17.76 8.59 10.77
N SER A 52 -16.68 7.86 10.43
CA SER A 52 -16.75 6.59 9.69
C SER A 52 -17.34 5.43 10.49
N GLY A 53 -17.51 5.57 11.81
CA GLY A 53 -18.02 4.50 12.68
C GLY A 53 -17.06 3.33 12.88
N ARG A 54 -15.85 3.39 12.31
CA ARG A 54 -14.80 2.39 12.53
C ARG A 54 -13.94 2.75 13.74
N ASP A 55 -13.50 1.72 14.45
CA ASP A 55 -12.56 1.87 15.56
C ASP A 55 -11.19 2.34 15.03
N PRO A 56 -10.54 3.33 15.67
CA PRO A 56 -9.32 3.92 15.14
C PRO A 56 -8.12 2.99 15.35
N PHE A 57 -7.92 2.06 14.40
CA PHE A 57 -6.68 1.31 14.25
C PHE A 57 -5.83 1.93 13.15
N PRO A 58 -4.85 2.78 13.49
CA PRO A 58 -4.11 3.54 12.49
C PRO A 58 -3.21 2.67 11.61
N VAL A 59 -2.70 1.54 12.13
CA VAL A 59 -1.74 0.69 11.42
C VAL A 59 -2.41 -0.59 10.93
N PHE A 60 -2.55 -0.70 9.61
CA PHE A 60 -3.05 -1.91 8.95
C PHE A 60 -1.95 -2.97 8.79
N PHE A 61 -0.74 -2.55 8.42
CA PHE A 61 0.42 -3.42 8.30
C PHE A 61 1.62 -2.77 8.98
N ARG A 62 2.14 -3.41 10.02
CA ARG A 62 3.31 -2.90 10.77
C ARG A 62 4.56 -2.95 9.89
N ARG A 63 5.43 -1.95 10.06
CA ARG A 63 6.70 -1.83 9.34
C ARG A 63 7.46 -3.17 9.32
N SER A 64 7.49 -3.80 8.17
CA SER A 64 8.20 -5.05 7.93
C SER A 64 8.34 -5.31 6.43
N LYS A 65 9.17 -6.28 6.04
CA LYS A 65 9.30 -6.65 4.63
C LYS A 65 8.03 -7.33 4.15
N LEU A 66 7.33 -6.68 3.22
CA LEU A 66 6.13 -7.23 2.62
C LEU A 66 6.52 -8.35 1.64
N ARG A 67 6.02 -9.56 1.86
CA ARG A 67 6.25 -10.72 1.00
C ARG A 67 5.19 -10.79 -0.10
N LYS A 68 5.59 -11.12 -1.33
CA LYS A 68 4.68 -11.48 -2.43
C LYS A 68 4.19 -12.90 -2.22
N ASN A 69 2.90 -13.14 -2.41
CA ASN A 69 2.28 -14.46 -2.27
C ASN A 69 2.62 -15.38 -3.46
N PRO A 70 2.48 -16.72 -3.30
CA PRO A 70 1.94 -17.43 -2.14
C PRO A 70 3.04 -17.96 -1.20
N HIS A 71 2.88 -17.68 0.08
CA HIS A 71 3.62 -18.33 1.16
C HIS A 71 3.40 -19.85 1.08
N VAL A 72 4.33 -20.59 0.49
CA VAL A 72 4.32 -22.05 0.57
C VAL A 72 4.80 -22.40 1.97
N ASN A 73 3.89 -22.84 2.84
CA ASN A 73 4.28 -23.35 4.15
C ASN A 73 5.18 -24.59 3.92
N PRO A 74 6.48 -24.53 4.24
CA PRO A 74 7.33 -25.69 4.08
C PRO A 74 6.82 -26.80 4.99
N ALA A 75 6.71 -28.02 4.46
CA ALA A 75 6.48 -29.19 5.29
C ALA A 75 7.67 -29.36 6.27
N PRO A 76 7.46 -29.98 7.44
CA PRO A 76 8.55 -30.28 8.37
C PRO A 76 9.71 -30.99 7.66
N GLY A 77 10.91 -30.40 7.70
CA GLY A 77 12.11 -30.92 7.03
C GLY A 77 12.44 -30.31 5.67
N MET A 78 11.62 -29.41 5.14
CA MET A 78 11.93 -28.62 3.95
C MET A 78 12.58 -27.28 4.31
N ILE A 79 13.54 -26.83 3.51
CA ILE A 79 14.12 -25.49 3.61
C ILE A 79 13.10 -24.49 3.05
N GLU A 80 12.76 -23.45 3.80
CA GLU A 80 11.93 -22.34 3.30
C GLU A 80 12.69 -21.63 2.17
N PRO A 81 12.10 -21.49 0.96
CA PRO A 81 12.72 -20.68 -0.08
C PRO A 81 12.80 -19.21 0.37
N ASP A 82 13.83 -18.50 -0.10
CA ASP A 82 13.95 -17.07 0.21
C ASP A 82 12.68 -16.31 -0.19
N PRO A 83 12.11 -15.48 0.70
CA PRO A 83 10.90 -14.75 0.39
C PRO A 83 11.11 -13.76 -0.73
N VAL A 84 10.25 -13.82 -1.75
CA VAL A 84 10.14 -12.76 -2.74
C VAL A 84 9.47 -11.56 -2.06
N VAL A 85 10.22 -10.49 -1.83
CA VAL A 85 9.71 -9.26 -1.20
C VAL A 85 9.32 -8.23 -2.25
N TYR A 86 8.40 -7.34 -1.91
CA TYR A 86 8.09 -6.17 -2.72
C TYR A 86 9.30 -5.23 -2.79
N LYS A 87 9.46 -4.62 -3.95
CA LYS A 87 10.46 -3.61 -4.25
C LYS A 87 9.77 -2.34 -4.77
N PRO A 88 10.47 -1.19 -4.86
CA PRO A 88 9.89 0.01 -5.43
C PRO A 88 9.23 -0.24 -6.80
N GLU A 89 9.82 -1.07 -7.68
CA GLU A 89 9.27 -1.31 -9.02
C GLU A 89 7.86 -1.91 -9.03
N ASP A 90 7.42 -2.49 -7.91
CA ASP A 90 6.09 -3.07 -7.77
C ASP A 90 5.00 -2.05 -7.39
N PHE A 91 5.37 -0.80 -7.06
CA PHE A 91 4.45 0.24 -6.61
C PHE A 91 4.25 1.29 -7.71
N MET A 92 3.40 0.97 -8.67
CA MET A 92 3.03 1.89 -9.76
C MET A 92 1.67 2.53 -9.51
N VAL A 93 1.60 3.85 -9.66
CA VAL A 93 0.34 4.60 -9.69
C VAL A 93 -0.48 4.13 -10.89
N GLY A 94 -1.75 3.80 -10.66
CA GLY A 94 -2.60 3.09 -11.63
C GLY A 94 -2.52 1.57 -11.54
N GLY A 95 -1.61 1.03 -10.73
CA GLY A 95 -1.42 -0.40 -10.49
C GLY A 95 -2.07 -0.89 -9.20
N PHE A 96 -1.96 -2.20 -9.00
CA PHE A 96 -2.38 -2.90 -7.79
C PHE A 96 -1.21 -3.65 -7.16
N PHE A 97 -1.22 -3.74 -5.84
CA PHE A 97 -0.36 -4.66 -5.09
C PHE A 97 -1.19 -5.44 -4.08
N GLU A 98 -0.71 -6.61 -3.67
CA GLU A 98 -1.45 -7.51 -2.78
C GLU A 98 -0.87 -7.55 -1.37
N VAL A 99 -1.74 -7.38 -0.37
CA VAL A 99 -1.42 -7.53 1.06
C VAL A 99 -2.46 -8.41 1.71
N PHE A 100 -2.05 -9.55 2.28
CA PHE A 100 -2.97 -10.51 2.95
C PHE A 100 -4.20 -10.88 2.09
N GLY A 101 -4.02 -11.03 0.78
CA GLY A 101 -5.09 -11.35 -0.17
C GLY A 101 -5.98 -10.15 -0.56
N ARG A 102 -5.67 -8.93 -0.12
CA ARG A 102 -6.35 -7.70 -0.55
C ARG A 102 -5.59 -7.04 -1.69
N GLN A 103 -6.26 -6.82 -2.82
CA GLN A 103 -5.71 -6.04 -3.94
C GLN A 103 -5.90 -4.55 -3.67
N ILE A 104 -4.82 -3.88 -3.30
CA ILE A 104 -4.80 -2.46 -2.98
C ILE A 104 -4.40 -1.69 -4.24
N TYR A 105 -5.23 -0.73 -4.65
CA TYR A 105 -4.99 0.13 -5.80
C TYR A 105 -4.24 1.40 -5.40
N ILE A 106 -3.21 1.75 -6.16
CA ILE A 106 -2.43 2.97 -5.96
C ILE A 106 -2.95 4.05 -6.90
N TYR A 107 -3.40 5.19 -6.37
CA TYR A 107 -3.97 6.25 -7.20
C TYR A 107 -3.18 7.55 -7.20
N ASP A 108 -2.28 7.75 -6.24
CA ASP A 108 -1.47 8.97 -6.13
C ASP A 108 -0.22 8.70 -5.29
N CYS A 109 0.76 9.59 -5.36
CA CYS A 109 1.97 9.58 -4.54
C CYS A 109 2.44 11.01 -4.27
N ASP A 110 3.33 11.18 -3.27
CA ASP A 110 3.89 12.48 -2.93
C ASP A 110 4.97 12.96 -3.91
N ASP A 111 5.33 14.24 -3.82
CA ASP A 111 6.28 14.87 -4.74
C ASP A 111 7.67 14.23 -4.68
N PHE A 112 8.12 13.84 -3.48
CA PHE A 112 9.38 13.13 -3.30
C PHE A 112 9.37 11.78 -4.04
N THR A 113 8.29 11.00 -3.92
CA THR A 113 8.14 9.74 -4.64
C THR A 113 8.13 9.98 -6.14
N ARG A 114 7.40 10.99 -6.64
CA ARG A 114 7.39 11.34 -8.08
C ARG A 114 8.80 11.61 -8.60
N ASP A 115 9.56 12.43 -7.89
CA ASP A 115 10.93 12.76 -8.28
C ASP A 115 11.87 11.55 -8.21
N PHE A 116 11.70 10.69 -7.21
CA PHE A 116 12.46 9.44 -7.11
C PHE A 116 12.21 8.53 -8.33
N TYR A 117 10.95 8.30 -8.72
CA TYR A 117 10.64 7.47 -9.89
C TYR A 117 11.14 8.10 -11.20
N ARG A 118 11.06 9.42 -11.32
CA ARG A 118 11.58 10.14 -12.50
C ARG A 118 13.10 9.98 -12.62
N GLN A 119 13.83 10.10 -11.52
CA GLN A 119 15.29 10.01 -11.52
C GLN A 119 15.82 8.58 -11.61
N TYR A 120 15.24 7.66 -10.84
CA TYR A 120 15.75 6.30 -10.68
C TYR A 120 15.21 5.35 -11.76
N MET A 121 13.93 5.51 -12.13
CA MET A 121 13.25 4.61 -13.09
C MET A 121 12.91 5.25 -14.42
N GLN A 122 13.08 6.57 -14.57
CA GLN A 122 12.67 7.32 -15.76
C GLN A 122 11.17 7.17 -16.04
N LEU A 123 10.37 7.07 -14.96
CA LEU A 123 8.92 6.91 -15.01
C LEU A 123 8.23 8.11 -14.35
N GLU A 124 7.13 8.56 -14.95
CA GLU A 124 6.25 9.56 -14.33
C GLU A 124 5.05 8.86 -13.67
N GLN A 125 4.83 9.19 -12.40
CA GLN A 125 3.79 8.59 -11.56
C GLN A 125 2.60 9.56 -11.45
N ASP A 126 1.83 9.73 -12.53
CA ASP A 126 0.74 10.70 -12.56
C ASP A 126 -0.48 10.30 -11.74
N LYS A 127 -1.06 11.28 -11.03
CA LYS A 127 -2.24 11.07 -10.20
C LYS A 127 -3.38 10.54 -11.07
N GLN A 128 -3.98 9.43 -10.63
CA GLN A 128 -5.17 8.88 -11.27
C GLN A 128 -6.43 9.47 -10.66
N GLU A 129 -7.40 9.78 -11.53
CA GLU A 129 -8.72 10.20 -11.09
C GLU A 129 -9.49 8.99 -10.52
N VAL A 130 -9.76 9.04 -9.22
CA VAL A 130 -10.52 7.99 -8.54
C VAL A 130 -12.00 8.33 -8.63
N ARG A 131 -12.77 7.53 -9.37
CA ARG A 131 -14.23 7.61 -9.36
C ARG A 131 -14.73 7.27 -7.97
N GLN A 132 -15.33 8.24 -7.27
CA GLN A 132 -15.97 8.00 -5.99
C GLN A 132 -17.31 7.28 -6.21
N PRO A 133 -17.67 6.28 -5.40
CA PRO A 133 -19.01 5.72 -5.43
C PRO A 133 -20.03 6.80 -5.04
N GLU A 134 -21.16 6.82 -5.73
CA GLU A 134 -22.22 7.80 -5.48
C GLU A 134 -22.83 7.56 -4.09
N LEU A 135 -22.93 8.61 -3.28
CA LEU A 135 -23.52 8.53 -1.94
C LEU A 135 -25.06 8.52 -2.07
N GLU A 136 -25.65 7.33 -2.08
CA GLU A 136 -27.11 7.21 -1.98
C GLU A 136 -27.56 7.62 -0.57
N HIS A 137 -28.19 8.79 -0.46
CA HIS A 137 -28.79 9.22 0.79
C HIS A 137 -30.15 8.53 0.90
N THR A 138 -30.31 7.65 1.89
CA THR A 138 -31.62 7.10 2.23
C THR A 138 -32.55 8.26 2.55
N LYS A 139 -33.62 8.42 1.76
CA LYS A 139 -34.62 9.46 2.02
C LYS A 139 -35.18 9.24 3.42
N LEU A 140 -35.09 10.26 4.27
CA LEU A 140 -35.76 10.24 5.56
C LEU A 140 -37.27 10.10 5.29
N HIS A 141 -37.88 9.04 5.83
CA HIS A 141 -39.33 8.96 5.84
C HIS A 141 -39.88 10.08 6.74
N PRO A 142 -40.97 10.74 6.32
CA PRO A 142 -41.59 11.84 7.07
C PRO A 142 -42.12 11.41 8.44
#